data_AF-A0A7Y9XK57-F1
#
_entry.id   AF-A0A7Y9XK57-F1
#
_cell.length_a   1.000
_cell.length_b   1.000
_cell.length_c   1.000
_cell.angle_alpha   90.00
_cell.angle_beta   90.00
_cell.angle_gamma   90.00
#
_symmetry.space_group_name_H-M   'P 1'
#
loop_
_entity.id
_entity.type
_entity.pdbx_description
1 polymer ?
#
loop_
_entity_poly.entity_id
_entity_poly.type
_entity_poly.pdbx_seq_one_letter_code
_entity_poly.pdbx_strand_id
1 'polypeptide(L)'
;MAIFHKWYFSMAQGMANRAHQLLNATSLKELAEVNSKDYVRWQSIKRGKARIGADEVEHLGKMYPQYRWWLMTGEAMPDKGQISPECNKADPDKDDQDTP
;
A
#
# COMPACT_ATOMS: atom_id res chain seq x y z
N MET A 1 20.61 15.56 -2.56
CA MET A 1 21.00 14.36 -1.77
C MET A 1 19.90 13.83 -0.84
N ALA A 2 18.90 14.62 -0.41
CA ALA A 2 17.78 14.13 0.42
C ALA A 2 16.75 13.26 -0.34
N ILE A 3 16.63 13.44 -1.65
CA ILE A 3 15.66 12.73 -2.48
C ILE A 3 16.01 11.23 -2.53
N PHE A 4 17.26 10.88 -2.86
CA PHE A 4 17.71 9.48 -2.95
C PHE A 4 17.54 8.69 -1.64
N HIS A 5 17.70 9.30 -0.47
CA HIS A 5 17.52 8.61 0.82
C HIS A 5 16.06 8.30 1.14
N LYS A 6 15.11 9.13 0.70
CA LYS A 6 13.66 8.86 0.86
C LYS A 6 13.20 7.71 -0.05
N TRP A 7 13.77 7.61 -1.25
CA TRP A 7 13.60 6.45 -2.14
C TRP A 7 14.27 5.18 -1.58
N TYR A 8 15.43 5.29 -0.93
CA TYR A 8 16.14 4.14 -0.33
C TYR A 8 15.49 3.64 0.97
N PHE A 9 14.91 4.52 1.79
CA PHE A 9 14.12 4.13 2.96
C PHE A 9 12.82 3.41 2.57
N SER A 10 12.28 3.70 1.37
CA SER A 10 11.13 3.00 0.76
C SER A 10 11.51 1.64 0.17
N MET A 11 12.74 1.47 -0.35
CA MET A 11 13.24 0.21 -0.95
C MET A 11 13.38 -0.97 0.04
N ALA A 12 13.29 -0.75 1.36
CA ALA A 12 13.42 -1.80 2.38
C ALA A 12 12.08 -2.24 3.01
N GLN A 13 10.93 -1.91 2.42
CA GLN A 13 9.64 -2.42 2.88
C GLN A 13 9.29 -3.74 2.19
N GLY A 14 9.43 -4.85 2.93
CA GLY A 14 9.01 -6.17 2.47
C GLY A 14 7.53 -6.20 2.06
N MET A 15 7.14 -7.15 1.23
CA MET A 15 5.77 -7.34 0.72
C MET A 15 4.70 -7.23 1.82
N ALA A 16 4.99 -7.79 3.01
CA ALA A 16 4.09 -7.70 4.16
C ALA A 16 3.79 -6.25 4.58
N ASN A 17 4.77 -5.34 4.57
CA ASN A 17 4.57 -3.95 4.94
C ASN A 17 3.72 -3.21 3.90
N ARG A 18 3.98 -3.44 2.61
CA ARG A 18 3.17 -2.90 1.51
C ARG A 18 1.72 -3.40 1.59
N ALA A 19 1.53 -4.67 1.93
CA ALA A 19 0.20 -5.24 2.16
C ALA A 19 -0.49 -4.63 3.40
N HIS A 20 0.26 -4.38 4.48
CA HIS A 20 -0.26 -3.65 5.64
C HIS A 20 -0.66 -2.21 5.29
N GLN A 21 0.07 -1.54 4.41
CA GLN A 21 -0.29 -0.20 3.94
C GLN A 21 -1.65 -0.19 3.24
N LEU A 22 -1.90 -1.15 2.35
CA LEU A 22 -3.21 -1.30 1.70
C LEU A 22 -4.30 -1.68 2.70
N LEU A 23 -4.05 -2.66 3.58
CA LEU A 23 -4.99 -3.07 4.62
C LEU A 23 -5.40 -1.91 5.55
N ASN A 24 -4.49 -0.97 5.82
CA ASN A 24 -4.80 0.20 6.62
C ASN A 24 -5.68 1.20 5.89
N ALA A 25 -5.54 1.32 4.56
CA ALA A 25 -6.38 2.13 3.70
C ALA A 25 -7.76 1.49 3.41
N THR A 26 -7.92 0.18 3.62
CA THR A 26 -9.18 -0.53 3.42
C THR A 26 -10.01 -0.66 4.70
N SER A 27 -11.33 -0.56 4.59
CA SER A 27 -12.23 -0.86 5.70
C SER A 27 -12.40 -2.37 5.89
N LEU A 28 -12.58 -2.84 7.12
CA LEU A 28 -12.78 -4.29 7.39
C LEU A 28 -14.08 -4.83 6.74
N LYS A 29 -15.07 -3.97 6.52
CA LYS A 29 -16.36 -4.33 5.90
C LYS A 29 -16.25 -4.59 4.40
N GLU A 30 -15.28 -3.96 3.72
CA GLU A 30 -15.00 -4.23 2.31
C GLU A 30 -14.25 -5.55 2.11
N LEU A 31 -13.48 -5.96 3.12
CA LEU A 31 -12.67 -7.18 3.09
C LEU A 31 -13.47 -8.45 3.35
N ALA A 32 -14.51 -8.37 4.20
CA ALA A 32 -15.32 -9.51 4.58
C ALA A 32 -16.65 -9.10 5.23
N GLU A 33 -17.63 -10.00 5.15
CA GLU A 33 -18.91 -9.90 5.86
C GLU A 33 -18.68 -9.79 7.38
N VAL A 34 -19.39 -8.88 8.03
CA VAL A 34 -19.19 -8.60 9.47
C VAL A 34 -19.41 -9.86 10.30
N ASN A 35 -18.53 -10.08 11.29
CA ASN A 35 -18.52 -11.26 12.17
C ASN A 35 -18.23 -12.61 11.48
N SER A 36 -17.95 -12.64 10.17
CA SER A 36 -17.45 -13.85 9.50
C SER A 36 -16.05 -14.25 10.00
N LYS A 37 -15.65 -15.50 9.73
CA LYS A 37 -14.31 -16.00 10.04
C LYS A 37 -13.23 -15.11 9.41
N ASP A 38 -13.43 -14.68 8.16
CA ASP A 38 -12.48 -13.85 7.43
C ASP A 38 -12.43 -12.42 8.02
N TYR A 39 -13.57 -11.88 8.46
CA TYR A 39 -13.59 -10.60 9.17
C TYR A 39 -12.76 -10.63 10.44
N VAL A 40 -12.89 -11.69 11.26
CA VAL A 40 -12.10 -11.87 12.48
C VAL A 40 -10.61 -12.05 12.17
N ARG A 41 -10.28 -12.74 11.07
CA ARG A 41 -8.91 -12.90 10.56
C ARG A 41 -8.31 -11.54 10.18
N TRP A 42 -8.99 -10.75 9.34
CA TRP A 42 -8.57 -9.41 8.94
C TRP A 42 -8.42 -8.46 10.13
N GLN A 43 -9.36 -8.52 11.08
CA GLN A 43 -9.29 -7.75 12.32
C GLN A 43 -8.05 -8.13 13.15
N SER A 44 -7.71 -9.41 13.23
CA SER A 44 -6.53 -9.89 13.95
C SER A 44 -5.23 -9.42 13.31
N ILE A 45 -5.15 -9.44 11.97
CA ILE A 45 -4.00 -8.92 11.22
C ILE A 45 -3.87 -7.40 11.42
N LYS A 46 -4.97 -6.64 11.28
CA LYS A 46 -4.97 -5.18 11.44
C LYS A 46 -4.60 -4.73 12.86
N ARG A 47 -4.89 -5.56 13.87
CA ARG A 47 -4.48 -5.36 15.27
C ARG A 47 -3.07 -5.87 15.60
N GLY A 48 -2.34 -6.41 14.63
CA GLY A 48 -0.99 -6.96 14.83
C GLY A 48 -0.96 -8.27 15.62
N LYS A 49 -2.10 -8.94 15.81
CA LYS A 49 -2.20 -10.23 16.51
C LYS A 49 -1.89 -11.42 15.61
N ALA A 50 -1.86 -11.22 14.29
CA ALA A 50 -1.51 -12.23 13.31
C ALA A 50 -0.72 -11.62 12.16
N ARG A 51 0.12 -12.42 11.51
CA ARG A 51 0.85 -12.01 10.31
C ARG A 51 -0.05 -12.07 9.07
N ILE A 52 0.21 -11.18 8.13
CA ILE A 52 -0.37 -11.21 6.79
C ILE A 52 0.31 -12.31 5.97
N GLY A 53 -0.49 -13.15 5.31
CA GLY A 53 -0.04 -14.27 4.49
C GLY A 53 -0.29 -14.02 2.99
N ALA A 54 -0.04 -15.06 2.19
CA ALA A 54 -0.20 -15.00 0.73
C ALA A 54 -1.66 -14.75 0.32
N ASP A 55 -2.63 -15.41 0.97
CA ASP A 55 -4.06 -15.27 0.65
C ASP A 55 -4.55 -13.83 0.83
N GLU A 56 -4.11 -13.18 1.91
CA GLU A 56 -4.45 -11.79 2.18
C GLU A 56 -3.77 -10.83 1.18
N VAL A 57 -2.53 -11.11 0.81
CA VAL A 57 -1.82 -10.35 -0.22
C VAL A 57 -2.53 -10.49 -1.58
N GLU A 58 -2.95 -11.69 -1.96
CA GLU A 58 -3.70 -11.94 -3.19
C GLU A 58 -5.05 -11.21 -3.17
N HIS A 59 -5.78 -11.28 -2.04
CA HIS A 59 -7.06 -10.60 -1.87
C HIS A 59 -6.92 -9.08 -2.02
N LEU A 60 -5.93 -8.47 -1.36
CA LEU A 60 -5.62 -7.04 -1.52
C LEU A 60 -5.23 -6.72 -2.96
N GLY A 61 -4.45 -7.58 -3.61
CA GLY A 61 -4.09 -7.44 -5.02
C GLY A 61 -5.29 -7.52 -5.96
N LYS A 62 -6.37 -8.23 -5.61
CA LYS A 62 -7.64 -8.26 -6.35
C LYS A 62 -8.44 -6.96 -6.18
N MET A 63 -8.46 -6.41 -4.97
CA MET A 63 -9.15 -5.15 -4.68
C MET A 63 -8.43 -3.91 -5.23
N TYR A 64 -7.10 -3.95 -5.31
CA TYR A 64 -6.29 -2.87 -5.86
C TYR A 64 -5.45 -3.33 -7.07
N PRO A 65 -6.06 -3.63 -8.23
CA PRO A 65 -5.34 -4.14 -9.40
C PRO A 65 -4.21 -3.22 -9.90
N GLN A 66 -4.36 -1.90 -9.73
CA GLN A 66 -3.38 -0.89 -10.10
C GLN A 66 -2.12 -0.90 -9.22
N TYR A 67 -2.21 -1.50 -8.03
CA TYR A 67 -1.09 -1.60 -7.10
C TYR A 67 -0.47 -2.99 -7.10
N ARG A 68 -0.91 -3.93 -7.95
CA ARG A 68 -0.50 -5.34 -7.87
C ARG A 68 1.00 -5.53 -8.10
N TRP A 69 1.57 -4.87 -9.11
CA TRP A 69 3.01 -4.93 -9.36
C TRP A 69 3.79 -4.38 -8.16
N TRP A 70 3.43 -3.18 -7.71
CA TRP A 70 4.04 -2.55 -6.54
C TRP A 70 3.89 -3.38 -5.28
N LEU A 71 2.75 -4.06 -5.07
CA LEU A 71 2.52 -4.92 -3.91
C LEU A 71 3.42 -6.15 -3.93
N MET A 72 3.78 -6.67 -5.11
CA MET A 72 4.66 -7.84 -5.24
C MET A 72 6.13 -7.43 -5.24
N THR A 73 6.54 -6.55 -6.15
CA THR A 73 7.95 -6.24 -6.45
C THR A 73 8.49 -5.07 -5.64
N GLY A 74 7.64 -4.12 -5.28
CA GLY A 74 8.01 -2.86 -4.63
C GLY A 74 8.28 -1.76 -5.64
N GLU A 75 8.21 -2.08 -6.92
CA GLU A 75 8.45 -1.16 -8.03
C GLU A 75 7.11 -0.66 -8.62
N ALA A 76 7.14 0.43 -9.38
CA ALA A 76 6.01 0.89 -10.17
C ALA A 76 6.33 0.75 -11.68
N MET A 77 5.31 0.49 -12.49
CA MET A 77 5.36 0.58 -13.96
C MET A 77 4.21 1.47 -14.46
N PRO A 78 4.34 2.81 -14.33
CA PRO A 78 3.26 3.75 -14.66
C PRO A 78 2.76 3.62 -16.10
N ASP A 79 3.65 3.36 -17.07
CA ASP A 79 3.31 3.16 -18.49
C ASP A 79 2.36 1.98 -18.73
N LYS A 80 2.28 1.04 -17.77
CA LYS A 80 1.38 -0.12 -17.80
C LYS A 80 0.22 0.02 -16.81
N GLY A 81 -0.03 1.23 -16.28
CA GLY A 81 -1.07 1.50 -15.29
C GLY A 81 -0.81 0.88 -13.91
N GLN A 82 0.42 0.43 -13.65
CA GLN A 82 0.82 -0.16 -12.38
C GLN A 82 1.58 0.89 -11.56
N ILE A 83 0.95 1.42 -10.52
CA ILE A 83 1.45 2.56 -9.75
C ILE A 83 1.66 2.17 -8.29
N SER A 84 2.23 3.07 -7.50
CA SER A 84 2.29 2.96 -6.04
C SER A 84 1.33 3.96 -5.39
N PRO A 85 0.87 3.71 -4.14
CA PRO A 85 0.05 4.68 -3.40
C PRO A 85 0.73 6.04 -3.16
N GLU A 86 2.06 6.10 -3.27
CA GLU A 86 2.87 7.31 -3.08
C GLU A 86 2.84 8.21 -4.32
N CYS A 87 2.82 7.65 -5.53
CA CYS A 87 2.69 8.42 -6.76
C CYS A 87 1.36 9.20 -6.85
N ASN A 88 0.32 8.77 -6.14
CA ASN A 88 -0.97 9.47 -6.07
C ASN A 88 -0.96 10.67 -5.09
N LYS A 89 0.14 10.87 -4.34
CA LYS A 89 0.33 12.01 -3.43
C LYS A 89 1.36 12.99 -3.99
N ALA A 90 1.29 13.30 -5.28
CA ALA A 90 1.95 14.49 -5.79
C ALA A 90 1.21 15.70 -5.21
N ASP A 91 1.77 16.25 -4.12
CA ASP A 91 1.33 17.50 -3.52
C ASP A 91 1.25 18.60 -4.60
N PRO A 92 0.08 19.20 -4.87
CA PRO A 92 0.01 20.44 -5.62
C PRO A 92 0.39 21.58 -4.67
N ASP A 93 1.69 21.74 -4.41
CA ASP A 93 2.21 22.98 -3.84
C ASP A 93 3.45 23.41 -4.63
N LYS A 94 3.16 23.95 -5.81
CA LYS A 94 3.87 25.09 -6.40
C LYS A 94 2.88 26.24 -6.22
N ASP A 95 3.19 27.35 -5.58
CA ASP A 95 4.20 28.32 -5.93
C ASP A 95 4.48 29.19 -4.70
N ASP A 96 5.75 29.45 -4.42
CA ASP A 96 6.22 30.80 -4.10
C ASP A 96 7.76 30.77 -4.15
N GLN A 97 8.25 30.78 -5.39
CA GLN A 97 9.50 31.44 -5.71
C GLN A 97 9.15 32.91 -5.94
N ASP A 98 9.44 33.78 -4.97
CA ASP A 98 9.78 35.16 -5.30
C ASP A 98 11.04 35.54 -4.53
N THR A 99 12.14 35.60 -5.28
CA THR A 99 13.40 36.25 -4.93
C THR A 99 13.36 37.63 -5.56
N PRO A 100 13.72 38.70 -4.85
CA PRO A 100 15.12 39.17 -4.92
C PRO A 100 15.91 39.04 -3.61
#